data_AF-A0A924K1J5-F1
#
_entry.id   AF-A0A924K1J5-F1
#
_cell.length_a   1.000
_cell.length_b   1.000
_cell.length_c   1.000
_cell.angle_alpha   90.00
_cell.angle_beta   90.00
_cell.angle_gamma   90.00
#
_symmetry.space_group_name_H-M   'P 1'
#
loop_
_entity.id
_entity.type
_entity.pdbx_description
1 polymer ?
#
loop_
_entity_poly.entity_id
_entity_poly.type
_entity_poly.pdbx_seq_one_letter_code
_entity_poly.pdbx_strand_id
1 'polypeptide(L)'
;MMTELEFKSLAAQGYNRIPLMLEAFADLETPLSLYLKLAHAKDGGKYSFLLESVVGGERFGRYSFIGLPARTLLRSSGFGREARTEVVTDGQVVETSHVNPLDFISDYQMRFK
;
A
#
# COMPACT_ATOMS: atom_id res chain seq x y z
N MET A 1 13.64 16.44 5.32
CA MET A 1 13.71 15.54 4.14
C MET A 1 14.98 14.72 4.23
N MET A 2 14.91 13.46 3.79
CA MET A 2 16.07 12.56 3.76
C MET A 2 17.06 13.01 2.69
N THR A 3 18.35 13.03 3.03
CA THR A 3 19.45 13.27 2.11
C THR A 3 19.81 12.01 1.34
N GLU A 4 20.49 12.17 0.19
CA GLU A 4 20.99 11.03 -0.58
C GLU A 4 21.97 10.16 0.23
N LEU A 5 22.76 10.77 1.12
CA LEU A 5 23.71 10.04 1.97
C LEU A 5 22.98 9.16 3.00
N GLU A 6 21.93 9.68 3.64
CA GLU A 6 21.09 8.92 4.57
C GLU A 6 20.38 7.76 3.87
N PHE A 7 19.85 7.99 2.66
CA PHE A 7 19.26 6.94 1.84
C PHE A 7 20.27 5.83 1.54
N LYS A 8 21.48 6.19 1.08
CA LYS A 8 22.56 5.22 0.80
C LYS A 8 22.99 4.46 2.05
N SER A 9 23.03 5.11 3.20
CA SER A 9 23.33 4.48 4.48
C SER A 9 22.29 3.42 4.86
N LEU A 10 21.00 3.73 4.73
CA LEU A 10 19.91 2.76 4.97
C LEU A 10 19.97 1.60 3.96
N ALA A 11 20.22 1.88 2.68
CA ALA A 11 20.37 0.84 1.67
C ALA A 11 21.55 -0.10 2.00
N ALA A 12 22.68 0.44 2.46
CA ALA A 12 23.84 -0.36 2.88
C ALA A 12 23.57 -1.23 4.12
N GLN A 13 22.61 -0.84 4.98
CA GLN A 13 22.12 -1.66 6.09
C GLN A 13 21.15 -2.77 5.64
N GLY A 14 20.81 -2.82 4.36
CA GLY A 14 19.95 -3.84 3.75
C GLY A 14 18.46 -3.51 3.75
N TYR A 15 18.06 -2.29 4.11
CA TYR A 15 16.67 -1.85 3.97
C TYR A 15 16.29 -1.84 2.50
N ASN A 16 15.18 -2.51 2.15
CA ASN A 16 14.73 -2.65 0.76
C ASN A 16 13.43 -1.86 0.46
N ARG A 17 12.91 -1.17 1.47
CA ARG A 17 11.86 -0.15 1.34
C ARG A 17 12.19 1.07 2.20
N ILE A 18 12.71 2.11 1.57
CA ILE A 18 13.10 3.35 2.26
C ILE A 18 12.09 4.44 1.86
N PRO A 19 11.29 5.00 2.79
CA PRO A 19 10.31 6.02 2.48
C PRO A 19 10.99 7.37 2.21
N LEU A 20 10.67 7.97 1.07
CA LEU A 20 11.03 9.36 0.77
C LEU A 20 9.80 10.23 0.97
N MET A 21 9.92 11.21 1.86
CA MET A 21 8.79 12.02 2.32
C MET A 21 8.98 13.48 1.96
N LEU A 22 7.89 14.10 1.50
CA LEU A 22 7.76 15.54 1.31
C LEU A 22 6.48 16.01 2.00
N GLU A 23 6.54 17.18 2.63
CA GLU A 23 5.40 17.82 3.27
C GLU A 23 4.95 19.01 2.42
N ALA A 24 3.64 19.20 2.31
CA ALA A 24 3.03 20.27 1.53
C ALA A 24 1.81 20.84 2.26
N PHE A 25 1.52 22.12 2.02
CA PHE A 25 0.30 22.75 2.51
C PHE A 25 -0.93 22.19 1.80
N ALA A 26 -1.97 21.87 2.56
CA ALA A 26 -3.21 21.30 2.07
C ALA A 26 -4.43 21.90 2.81
N ASP A 27 -4.32 23.15 3.27
CA ASP A 27 -5.31 23.80 4.16
C ASP A 27 -6.71 23.95 3.52
N LEU A 28 -6.77 23.91 2.17
CA LEU A 28 -8.00 23.98 1.39
C LEU A 28 -8.50 22.61 0.92
N GLU A 29 -7.81 21.54 1.31
CA GLU A 29 -8.14 20.19 0.88
C GLU A 29 -8.76 19.41 2.05
N THR A 30 -9.70 18.53 1.70
CA THR A 30 -10.17 17.47 2.59
C THR A 30 -9.50 16.15 2.18
N PRO A 31 -9.45 15.14 3.05
CA PRO A 31 -8.95 13.82 2.65
C PRO A 31 -9.64 13.26 1.41
N LEU A 32 -10.97 13.46 1.30
CA LEU A 32 -11.72 13.06 0.11
C LEU A 32 -11.32 13.85 -1.14
N SER A 33 -11.14 15.18 -1.06
CA SER A 33 -10.72 15.96 -2.22
C SER A 33 -9.31 15.56 -2.69
N LEU A 34 -8.39 15.28 -1.77
CA LEU A 34 -7.07 14.74 -2.08
C LEU A 34 -7.14 13.36 -2.71
N TYR A 35 -7.97 12.45 -2.18
CA TYR A 35 -8.14 11.12 -2.76
C TYR A 35 -8.63 11.20 -4.21
N LEU A 36 -9.62 12.06 -4.48
CA LEU A 36 -10.14 12.26 -5.83
C LEU A 36 -9.08 12.78 -6.80
N LYS A 37 -8.25 13.74 -6.34
CA LYS A 37 -7.18 14.34 -7.15
C LYS A 37 -5.98 13.42 -7.37
N LEU A 38 -5.54 12.71 -6.34
CA LEU A 38 -4.27 11.98 -6.34
C LEU A 38 -4.42 10.51 -6.74
N ALA A 39 -5.48 9.85 -6.29
CA ALA A 39 -5.66 8.41 -6.43
C ALA A 39 -6.73 8.05 -7.46
N HIS A 40 -7.90 8.70 -7.38
CA HIS A 40 -9.05 8.35 -8.23
C HIS A 40 -8.93 8.82 -9.68
N ALA A 41 -8.21 9.93 -9.91
CA ALA A 41 -8.06 10.54 -11.23
C ALA A 41 -7.50 9.59 -12.31
N LYS A 42 -6.80 8.52 -11.90
CA LYS A 42 -6.27 7.48 -12.79
C LYS A 42 -7.04 6.17 -12.60
N ASP A 43 -7.50 5.59 -13.71
CA ASP A 43 -8.17 4.27 -13.76
C ASP A 43 -9.33 4.11 -12.75
N GLY A 44 -10.02 5.21 -12.42
CA GLY A 44 -11.10 5.22 -11.43
C GLY A 44 -10.67 4.84 -10.01
N GLY A 45 -9.39 4.99 -9.66
CA GLY A 45 -8.88 4.62 -8.35
C GLY A 45 -8.72 3.11 -8.13
N LYS A 46 -8.59 2.33 -9.21
CA LYS A 46 -8.34 0.89 -9.11
C LYS A 46 -7.10 0.60 -8.23
N TYR A 47 -7.26 -0.29 -7.26
CA TYR A 47 -6.23 -0.66 -6.28
C TYR A 47 -5.69 0.51 -5.44
N SER A 48 -6.47 1.57 -5.31
CA SER A 48 -6.20 2.68 -4.39
C SER A 48 -7.15 2.62 -3.20
N PHE A 49 -6.87 3.39 -2.14
CA PHE A 49 -7.75 3.45 -0.97
C PHE A 49 -7.73 4.83 -0.30
N LEU A 50 -8.80 5.12 0.44
CA LEU A 50 -8.89 6.17 1.44
C LEU A 50 -9.33 5.53 2.76
N LEU A 51 -8.53 5.68 3.80
CA LEU A 51 -8.85 5.23 5.15
C LEU A 51 -9.01 6.45 6.06
N GLU A 52 -10.20 6.63 6.61
CA GLU A 52 -10.52 7.68 7.57
C GLU A 52 -10.96 7.03 8.89
N SER A 53 -10.44 7.52 10.01
CA SER A 53 -10.83 7.03 11.33
C SER A 53 -12.00 7.87 11.86
N VAL A 54 -12.96 7.22 12.52
CA VAL A 54 -14.04 7.90 13.25
C VAL A 54 -13.97 7.50 14.72
N VAL A 55 -13.88 8.48 15.62
CA VAL A 55 -13.87 8.26 17.07
C VAL A 55 -15.26 8.58 17.61
N GLY A 56 -15.95 7.57 18.14
CA GLY A 56 -17.28 7.72 18.74
C GLY A 56 -18.39 8.13 17.75
N GLY A 57 -18.19 7.94 16.45
CA GLY A 57 -19.19 8.22 15.40
C GLY A 57 -19.33 9.70 14.99
N GLU A 58 -18.82 10.64 15.79
CA GLU A 58 -19.06 12.07 15.57
C GLU A 58 -17.77 12.89 15.35
N ARG A 59 -16.60 12.36 15.71
CA ARG A 59 -15.32 13.06 15.53
C ARG A 59 -14.42 12.29 14.57
N PHE A 60 -14.00 12.95 13.50
CA PHE A 60 -12.94 12.41 12.64
C PHE A 60 -11.63 12.30 13.43
N GLY A 61 -10.92 11.18 13.22
CA GLY A 61 -9.58 10.98 13.75
C GLY A 61 -8.62 12.00 13.16
N ARG A 62 -7.48 12.21 13.85
CA ARG A 62 -6.48 13.21 13.45
C ARG A 62 -5.84 12.95 12.08
N TYR A 63 -5.86 11.70 11.61
CA TYR A 63 -5.18 11.28 10.39
C TYR A 63 -6.14 10.56 9.45
N SER A 64 -5.92 10.79 8.15
CA SER A 64 -6.46 10.00 7.06
C SER A 64 -5.30 9.47 6.21
N PHE A 65 -5.45 8.29 5.64
CA PHE A 65 -4.42 7.67 4.80
C PHE A 65 -4.95 7.46 3.40
N ILE A 66 -4.23 7.97 2.40
CA ILE A 66 -4.51 7.73 0.99
C ILE A 66 -3.44 6.78 0.45
N GLY A 67 -3.88 5.61 -0.01
CA GLY A 67 -3.05 4.70 -0.79
C GLY A 67 -3.26 4.98 -2.27
N LEU A 68 -2.20 5.34 -2.99
CA LEU A 68 -2.22 5.47 -4.45
C LEU A 68 -2.36 4.08 -5.11
N PRO A 69 -2.76 4.00 -6.39
CA PRO A 69 -2.88 2.73 -7.11
C PRO A 69 -1.66 1.81 -6.93
N ALA A 70 -1.88 0.67 -6.27
CA ALA A 70 -0.82 -0.28 -6.00
C ALA A 70 -0.35 -0.96 -7.29
N ARG A 71 0.97 -0.95 -7.53
CA ARG A 71 1.58 -1.71 -8.63
C ARG A 71 1.63 -3.20 -8.34
N THR A 72 1.85 -3.58 -7.08
CA THR A 72 1.88 -4.98 -6.64
C THR A 72 0.77 -5.24 -5.63
N LEU A 73 0.00 -6.30 -5.82
CA LEU A 73 -1.04 -6.78 -4.90
C LEU A 73 -0.92 -8.28 -4.66
N LEU A 74 -1.38 -8.72 -3.50
CA LEU A 74 -1.60 -10.15 -3.21
C LEU A 74 -3.09 -10.44 -3.40
N ARG A 75 -3.41 -11.50 -4.14
CA ARG A 75 -4.79 -11.91 -4.41
C ARG A 75 -4.95 -13.39 -4.08
N SER A 76 -5.80 -13.68 -3.10
CA SER A 76 -6.21 -15.05 -2.79
C SER A 76 -7.57 -15.36 -3.43
N SER A 77 -7.72 -16.55 -3.99
CA SER A 77 -8.96 -17.01 -4.64
C SER A 77 -9.06 -18.53 -4.67
N GLY A 78 -10.27 -19.05 -4.92
CA GLY A 78 -10.55 -20.48 -4.94
C GLY A 78 -10.75 -21.09 -3.55
N PHE A 79 -11.13 -22.36 -3.50
CA PHE A 79 -11.36 -23.12 -2.28
C PHE A 79 -10.82 -24.55 -2.41
N GLY A 80 -10.50 -25.19 -1.29
CA GLY A 80 -10.00 -26.57 -1.26
C GLY A 80 -8.75 -26.74 -2.15
N ARG A 81 -8.80 -27.66 -3.12
CA ARG A 81 -7.70 -27.92 -4.06
C ARG A 81 -7.44 -26.79 -5.06
N GLU A 82 -8.41 -25.90 -5.28
CA GLU A 82 -8.29 -24.77 -6.20
C GLU A 82 -7.81 -23.49 -5.52
N ALA A 83 -7.65 -23.52 -4.19
CA ALA A 83 -7.16 -22.39 -3.43
C ALA A 83 -5.75 -22.00 -3.91
N ARG A 84 -5.57 -20.71 -4.19
CA ARG A 84 -4.29 -20.13 -4.56
C ARG A 84 -4.17 -18.68 -4.11
N THR A 85 -2.96 -18.26 -3.80
CA THR A 85 -2.58 -16.87 -3.58
C THR A 85 -1.58 -16.46 -4.63
N GLU A 86 -1.84 -15.34 -5.30
CA GLU A 86 -1.03 -14.80 -6.38
C GLU A 86 -0.41 -13.46 -5.97
N VAL A 87 0.85 -13.24 -6.29
CA VAL A 87 1.45 -11.90 -6.32
C VAL A 87 1.28 -11.38 -7.74
N VAL A 88 0.58 -10.25 -7.88
CA VAL A 88 0.33 -9.62 -9.17
C VAL A 88 1.06 -8.30 -9.20
N THR A 89 1.99 -8.12 -10.14
CA THR A 89 2.73 -6.87 -10.36
C THR A 89 2.43 -6.33 -11.76
N ASP A 90 2.04 -5.06 -11.83
CA ASP A 90 1.67 -4.38 -13.07
C ASP A 90 0.66 -5.17 -13.92
N GLY A 91 -0.29 -5.83 -13.23
CA GLY A 91 -1.35 -6.64 -13.85
C GLY A 91 -0.95 -8.07 -14.24
N GLN A 92 0.31 -8.46 -14.06
CA GLN A 92 0.80 -9.81 -14.38
C GLN A 92 1.02 -10.63 -13.10
N VAL A 93 0.61 -11.90 -13.12
CA VAL A 93 0.91 -12.84 -12.04
C VAL A 93 2.41 -13.17 -12.11
N VAL A 94 3.16 -12.78 -11.08
CA VAL A 94 4.61 -13.01 -10.98
C VAL A 94 4.95 -14.16 -10.03
N GLU A 95 4.01 -14.56 -9.18
CA GLU A 95 4.16 -15.67 -8.25
C GLU A 95 2.79 -16.26 -7.92
N THR A 96 2.74 -17.59 -7.76
CA THR A 96 1.54 -18.32 -7.32
C THR A 96 1.92 -19.28 -6.21
N SER A 97 1.13 -19.33 -5.15
CA SER A 97 1.25 -20.24 -4.03
C SER A 97 -0.07 -20.96 -3.76
N HIS A 98 0.00 -22.22 -3.34
CA HIS A 98 -1.16 -23.05 -2.96
C HIS A 98 -1.20 -23.36 -1.47
N VAL A 99 -0.33 -22.73 -0.68
CA VAL A 99 -0.34 -22.87 0.78
C VAL A 99 -1.48 -22.05 1.39
N ASN A 100 -1.65 -22.15 2.71
CA ASN A 100 -2.58 -21.29 3.42
C ASN A 100 -2.28 -19.81 3.10
N PRO A 101 -3.30 -19.01 2.74
CA PRO A 101 -3.09 -17.62 2.31
C PRO A 101 -2.52 -16.73 3.41
N LEU A 102 -2.86 -16.96 4.68
CA LEU A 102 -2.35 -16.15 5.79
C LEU A 102 -0.87 -16.45 6.07
N ASP A 103 -0.48 -17.72 5.97
CA ASP A 103 0.93 -18.11 6.07
C ASP A 103 1.75 -17.49 4.94
N PHE A 104 1.25 -17.55 3.70
CA PHE A 104 1.91 -16.90 2.56
C PHE A 104 2.04 -15.38 2.75
N ILE A 105 0.99 -14.71 3.25
CA ILE A 105 1.05 -13.26 3.51
C ILE A 105 2.10 -12.95 4.58
N SER A 106 2.19 -13.76 5.64
CA SER A 106 3.21 -13.62 6.68
C SER A 106 4.63 -13.76 6.09
N ASP A 107 4.88 -14.82 5.32
CA ASP A 107 6.17 -15.06 4.68
C ASP A 107 6.52 -13.98 3.65
N TYR A 108 5.53 -13.49 2.91
CA TYR A 108 5.73 -12.41 1.95
C TYR A 108 6.13 -11.10 2.63
N GLN A 109 5.56 -10.79 3.80
CA GLN A 109 5.93 -9.59 4.56
C GLN A 109 7.38 -9.63 5.04
N MET A 110 7.90 -10.81 5.39
CA MET A 110 9.30 -11.00 5.81
C MET A 110 10.32 -10.70 4.70
N ARG A 111 9.89 -10.60 3.44
CA ARG A 111 10.76 -10.20 2.32
C ARG A 111 11.15 -8.74 2.39
N PHE A 112 10.46 -7.92 3.18
CA PHE A 112 10.79 -6.51 3.35
C PHE A 112 11.56 -6.30 4.65
N LYS A 113 12.67 -5.57 4.52
CA LYS A 113 13.50 -5.15 5.64
C LYS A 113 13.45 -3.64 5.76
#